data_AF-A0A0C3Q0C3-F1
#
_entry.id   AF-A0A0C3Q0C3-F1
#
_cell.length_a   1.000
_cell.length_b   1.000
_cell.length_c   1.000
_cell.angle_alpha   90.00
_cell.angle_beta   90.00
_cell.angle_gamma   90.00
#
_symmetry.space_group_name_H-M   'P 1'
#
loop_
_entity.id
_entity.type
_entity.pdbx_description
1 polymer ?
#
loop_
_entity_poly.entity_id
_entity_poly.type
_entity_poly.pdbx_seq_one_letter_code
_entity_poly.pdbx_strand_id
1 'polypeptide(L)'
;MAAFLGLSNGGESQVSQINISAGHGAAEIWVNEENDDVDVRKSFWCLRGQPSTLVKLMRKFLLHFPSSFAIGLNFSGYAFQHDPLDLMVWNGRLEALKLSDHAACRSALEQLSQRVGGPSWNETRTRDDWVCPNLLYITLHIPEAEEDRALHVAALLSLVQRRWSSADTGLAPATQLAKFEIICTPSSYTELLAVEAEARRIIPCFKFS
;
A
#
# COMPACT_ATOMS: atom_id res chain seq x y z
N MET A 1 0.62 2.96 25.05
CA MET A 1 0.52 2.62 23.61
C MET A 1 1.74 1.83 23.12
N ALA A 2 2.98 2.26 23.42
CA ALA A 2 4.19 1.48 23.07
C ALA A 2 4.22 0.06 23.65
N ALA A 3 4.13 -0.06 24.97
CA ALA A 3 4.05 -1.35 25.65
C ALA A 3 2.80 -2.17 25.25
N PHE A 4 1.73 -1.49 24.81
CA PHE A 4 0.50 -2.12 24.34
C PHE A 4 0.66 -2.76 22.96
N LEU A 5 1.49 -2.16 22.11
CA LEU A 5 1.87 -2.70 20.79
C LEU A 5 3.16 -3.53 20.85
N GLY A 6 3.65 -3.90 22.05
CA GLY A 6 4.88 -4.67 22.19
C GLY A 6 6.17 -3.95 21.75
N LEU A 7 6.12 -2.64 21.50
CA LEU A 7 7.25 -1.84 20.98
C LEU A 7 8.23 -1.40 22.10
N SER A 8 8.53 -2.27 23.07
CA SER A 8 9.47 -1.98 24.16
C SER A 8 10.91 -2.31 23.77
N ASN A 9 11.83 -1.38 23.99
CA ASN A 9 13.27 -1.48 23.66
C ASN A 9 14.07 -2.48 24.54
N GLY A 10 13.50 -3.62 24.93
CA GLY A 10 14.21 -4.57 25.81
C GLY A 10 13.52 -5.90 26.08
N GLY A 11 12.56 -6.32 25.24
CA GLY A 11 12.00 -7.68 25.28
C GLY A 11 12.65 -8.58 24.23
N GLU A 12 12.63 -9.90 24.44
CA GLU A 12 13.12 -10.92 23.49
C GLU A 12 12.30 -10.97 22.18
N SER A 13 11.07 -10.44 22.20
CA SER A 13 10.17 -10.37 21.06
C SER A 13 10.36 -9.07 20.26
N GLN A 14 10.63 -9.19 18.97
CA GLN A 14 10.75 -8.06 18.04
C GLN A 14 9.48 -7.94 17.19
N VAL A 15 8.89 -6.73 17.16
CA VAL A 15 7.76 -6.45 16.27
C VAL A 15 8.25 -6.52 14.82
N SER A 16 7.73 -7.47 14.05
CA SER A 16 8.07 -7.66 12.64
C SER A 16 7.13 -6.89 11.72
N GLN A 17 5.83 -6.87 12.03
CA GLN A 17 4.82 -6.22 11.19
C GLN A 17 3.67 -5.61 11.99
N ILE A 18 3.20 -4.45 11.55
CA ILE A 18 1.97 -3.82 12.05
C ILE A 18 0.98 -3.69 10.89
N ASN A 19 -0.20 -4.27 11.04
CA ASN A 19 -1.28 -4.13 10.07
C ASN A 19 -2.34 -3.16 10.62
N ILE A 20 -2.77 -2.21 9.81
CA ILE A 20 -3.80 -1.22 10.15
C ILE A 20 -4.95 -1.39 9.16
N SER A 21 -6.10 -1.81 9.67
CA SER A 21 -7.33 -1.94 8.90
C SER A 21 -8.33 -0.87 9.32
N ALA A 22 -9.07 -0.30 8.37
CA ALA A 22 -10.14 0.66 8.65
C ALA A 22 -11.26 0.58 7.62
N GLY A 23 -12.50 0.54 8.08
CA GLY A 23 -13.68 0.55 7.21
C GLY A 23 -14.98 0.31 7.96
N HIS A 24 -16.10 0.71 7.36
CA HIS A 24 -17.45 0.50 7.91
C HIS A 24 -17.63 0.97 9.37
N GLY A 25 -16.98 2.09 9.73
CA GLY A 25 -17.06 2.66 11.08
C GLY A 25 -16.23 1.96 12.17
N ALA A 26 -15.38 1.00 11.77
CA ALA A 26 -14.44 0.33 12.64
C ALA A 26 -13.01 0.53 12.14
N ALA A 27 -12.07 0.43 13.07
CA ALA A 27 -10.67 0.29 12.74
C ALA A 27 -10.02 -0.74 13.65
N GLU A 28 -9.05 -1.45 13.10
CA GLU A 28 -8.41 -2.59 13.70
C GLU A 28 -6.90 -2.51 13.47
N ILE A 29 -6.12 -2.86 14.48
CA ILE A 29 -4.67 -2.88 14.41
C ILE A 29 -4.20 -4.27 14.83
N TRP A 30 -3.35 -4.88 14.01
CA TRP A 30 -2.64 -6.10 14.35
C TRP A 30 -1.16 -5.82 14.50
N VAL A 31 -0.57 -6.44 15.50
CA VAL A 31 0.88 -6.49 15.67
C VAL A 31 1.30 -7.94 15.61
N ASN A 32 2.20 -8.25 14.69
CA ASN A 32 2.89 -9.51 14.62
C ASN A 32 4.24 -9.33 15.30
N GLU A 33 4.51 -10.22 16.24
CA GLU A 33 5.71 -10.29 17.04
C GLU A 33 6.44 -11.58 16.70
N GLU A 34 7.71 -11.45 16.31
CA GLU A 34 8.60 -12.58 16.05
C GLU A 34 9.30 -12.93 17.37
N ASN A 35 9.09 -14.15 17.84
CA ASN A 35 9.68 -14.64 19.08
C ASN A 35 10.07 -16.11 18.92
N ASP A 36 11.35 -16.36 18.60
CA ASP A 36 12.14 -17.62 18.54
C ASP A 36 11.52 -18.97 18.12
N ASP A 37 10.21 -19.06 17.84
CA ASP A 37 9.47 -20.18 17.23
C ASP A 37 7.93 -19.96 17.20
N VAL A 38 7.40 -18.84 17.71
CA VAL A 38 5.95 -18.57 17.76
C VAL A 38 5.61 -17.16 17.27
N ASP A 39 4.84 -17.07 16.18
CA ASP A 39 4.19 -15.84 15.75
C ASP A 39 3.08 -15.46 16.73
N VAL A 40 3.30 -14.39 17.50
CA VAL A 40 2.29 -13.85 18.41
C VAL A 40 1.55 -12.72 17.70
N ARG A 41 0.24 -12.89 17.52
CA ARG A 41 -0.64 -11.86 16.94
C ARG A 41 -1.47 -11.17 18.02
N LYS A 42 -1.24 -9.88 18.21
CA LYS A 42 -2.05 -9.03 19.09
C LYS A 42 -3.03 -8.21 18.24
N SER A 43 -4.32 -8.25 18.56
CA SER A 43 -5.35 -7.49 17.84
C SER A 43 -6.04 -6.46 18.71
N PHE A 44 -6.18 -5.25 18.18
CA PHE A 44 -6.84 -4.15 18.86
C PHE A 44 -7.92 -3.56 17.97
N TRP A 45 -9.10 -3.38 18.53
CA TRP A 45 -10.27 -2.93 17.79
C TRP A 45 -10.77 -1.64 18.40
N CYS A 46 -11.14 -0.70 17.53
CA CYS A 46 -11.78 0.55 17.91
C CYS A 46 -13.04 0.73 17.09
N LEU A 47 -14.19 0.72 17.78
CA LEU A 47 -15.47 1.14 17.24
C LEU A 47 -15.61 2.64 17.48
N ARG A 48 -15.29 3.46 16.49
CA ARG A 48 -15.53 4.91 16.54
C ARG A 48 -15.92 5.39 15.16
N GLY A 49 -16.87 6.33 15.11
CA GLY A 49 -17.40 6.91 13.87
C GLY A 49 -16.41 7.69 12.99
N GLN A 50 -15.09 7.60 13.24
CA GLN A 50 -14.05 8.24 12.42
C GLN A 50 -12.77 7.37 12.35
N PRO A 51 -12.75 6.32 11.51
CA PRO A 51 -11.58 5.45 11.32
C PRO A 51 -10.32 6.21 10.87
N SER A 52 -10.47 7.27 10.07
CA SER A 52 -9.36 8.15 9.63
C SER A 52 -8.61 8.82 10.78
N THR A 53 -9.30 9.18 11.86
CA THR A 53 -8.68 9.76 13.07
C THR A 53 -7.75 8.75 13.74
N LEU A 54 -8.13 7.46 13.80
CA LEU A 54 -7.25 6.42 14.35
C LEU A 54 -6.01 6.24 13.47
N VAL A 55 -6.18 6.18 12.15
CA VAL A 55 -5.06 6.07 11.20
C VAL A 55 -4.08 7.24 11.37
N LYS A 56 -4.58 8.47 11.53
CA LYS A 56 -3.77 9.67 11.82
C LYS A 56 -3.04 9.59 13.16
N LEU A 57 -3.70 9.09 14.21
CA LEU A 57 -3.08 8.90 15.52
C LEU A 57 -1.98 7.82 15.45
N MET A 58 -2.26 6.72 14.77
CA MET A 58 -1.29 5.63 14.56
C MET A 58 -0.08 6.10 13.78
N ARG A 59 -0.26 6.88 12.71
CA ARG A 59 0.83 7.58 12.03
C ARG A 59 1.70 8.32 13.03
N LYS A 60 1.10 9.27 13.78
CA LYS A 60 1.84 10.15 14.69
C LYS A 60 2.60 9.31 15.71
N PHE A 61 1.96 8.28 16.24
CA PHE A 61 2.57 7.39 17.20
C PHE A 61 3.77 6.62 16.61
N LEU A 62 3.59 5.93 15.47
CA LEU A 62 4.60 5.06 14.85
C LEU A 62 5.81 5.83 14.31
N LEU A 63 5.66 7.10 13.95
CA LEU A 63 6.77 7.97 13.56
C LEU A 63 7.83 8.14 14.67
N HIS A 64 7.44 7.98 15.94
CA HIS A 64 8.37 8.09 17.07
C HIS A 64 9.11 6.78 17.38
N PHE A 65 8.81 5.69 16.67
CA PHE A 65 9.47 4.40 16.84
C PHE A 65 10.49 4.20 15.73
N PRO A 66 11.80 4.11 16.06
CA PRO A 66 12.85 3.92 15.07
C PRO A 66 12.92 2.48 14.52
N SER A 67 12.03 1.58 14.94
CA SER A 67 12.07 0.16 14.61
C SER A 67 11.74 -0.12 13.13
N SER A 68 12.34 -1.20 12.61
CA SER A 68 12.32 -1.66 11.20
C SER A 68 11.07 -2.45 10.80
N PHE A 69 9.96 -2.33 11.56
CA PHE A 69 8.77 -3.11 11.29
C PHE A 69 8.12 -2.69 9.97
N ALA A 70 7.56 -3.67 9.26
CA ALA A 70 6.77 -3.46 8.07
C ALA A 70 5.35 -3.00 8.43
N ILE A 71 4.72 -2.23 7.54
CA ILE A 71 3.35 -1.76 7.68
C ILE A 71 2.47 -2.35 6.58
N GLY A 72 1.37 -2.96 6.98
CA GLY A 72 0.26 -3.33 6.10
C GLY A 72 -0.92 -2.40 6.30
N LEU A 73 -1.50 -1.88 5.22
CA LEU A 73 -2.71 -1.05 5.26
C LEU A 73 -3.86 -1.76 4.55
N ASN A 74 -5.04 -1.78 5.16
CA ASN A 74 -6.24 -2.38 4.59
C ASN A 74 -7.47 -1.48 4.81
N PHE A 75 -7.90 -0.79 3.76
CA PHE A 75 -8.95 0.21 3.88
C PHE A 75 -10.16 -0.08 3.00
N SER A 76 -11.34 -0.03 3.60
CA SER A 76 -12.63 -0.30 2.95
C SER A 76 -13.72 0.66 3.41
N GLY A 77 -14.90 0.59 2.77
CA GLY A 77 -16.14 1.20 3.27
C GLY A 77 -16.06 2.69 3.58
N TYR A 78 -15.63 3.50 2.60
CA TYR A 78 -15.57 4.97 2.67
C TYR A 78 -14.68 5.56 3.77
N ALA A 79 -13.66 4.82 4.24
CA ALA A 79 -12.77 5.27 5.31
C ALA A 79 -12.13 6.66 5.07
N PHE A 80 -12.04 7.11 3.82
CA PHE A 80 -11.36 8.33 3.38
C PHE A 80 -12.27 9.34 2.66
N GLN A 81 -13.60 9.25 2.82
CA GLN A 81 -14.55 10.09 2.07
C GLN A 81 -14.34 11.61 2.23
N HIS A 82 -13.73 12.05 3.34
CA HIS A 82 -13.46 13.47 3.65
C HIS A 82 -11.98 13.80 3.83
N ASP A 83 -11.10 12.82 3.64
CA ASP A 83 -9.68 12.95 3.97
C ASP A 83 -8.89 12.10 2.98
N PRO A 84 -8.17 12.70 2.02
CA PRO A 84 -7.49 11.92 0.99
C PRO A 84 -6.43 11.01 1.60
N LEU A 85 -6.31 9.81 1.04
CA LEU A 85 -5.24 8.87 1.38
C LEU A 85 -3.90 9.54 1.04
N ASP A 86 -2.97 9.57 2.00
CA ASP A 86 -1.60 10.06 1.80
C ASP A 86 -0.62 8.92 2.11
N LEU A 87 -0.05 8.33 1.06
CA LEU A 87 0.90 7.22 1.16
C LEU A 87 2.30 7.68 1.58
N MET A 88 2.65 8.96 1.38
CA MET A 88 3.95 9.51 1.76
C MET A 88 4.21 9.39 3.25
N VAL A 89 3.14 9.43 4.03
CA VAL A 89 3.14 9.19 5.47
C VAL A 89 3.79 7.86 5.87
N TRP A 90 3.59 6.85 5.04
CA TRP A 90 4.00 5.47 5.29
C TRP A 90 5.25 5.10 4.47
N ASN A 91 5.86 6.09 3.83
CA ASN A 91 7.03 5.90 2.99
C ASN A 91 8.17 5.24 3.78
N GLY A 92 8.84 4.28 3.16
CA GLY A 92 9.92 3.50 3.78
C GLY A 92 9.48 2.38 4.72
N ARG A 93 8.19 2.27 5.09
CA ARG A 93 7.68 1.16 5.93
C ARG A 93 6.52 0.40 5.34
N LEU A 94 5.79 0.98 4.39
CA LEU A 94 4.66 0.32 3.75
C LEU A 94 5.15 -0.88 2.91
N GLU A 95 4.66 -2.06 3.27
CA GLU A 95 4.96 -3.34 2.60
C GLU A 95 3.71 -3.92 1.92
N ALA A 96 2.53 -3.70 2.49
CA ALA A 96 1.27 -4.21 1.96
C ALA A 96 0.19 -3.12 1.91
N LEU A 97 -0.55 -3.07 0.81
CA LEU A 97 -1.65 -2.14 0.59
C LEU A 97 -2.87 -2.86 0.01
N LYS A 98 -3.98 -2.83 0.74
CA LYS A 98 -5.29 -3.31 0.30
C LYS A 98 -6.31 -2.18 0.37
N LEU A 99 -6.93 -1.85 -0.75
CA LEU A 99 -7.91 -0.76 -0.84
C LEU A 99 -9.17 -1.25 -1.55
N SER A 100 -10.34 -0.95 -0.99
CA SER A 100 -11.63 -1.22 -1.61
C SER A 100 -12.43 0.04 -1.93
N ASP A 101 -11.96 1.21 -1.51
CA ASP A 101 -12.57 2.51 -1.84
C ASP A 101 -12.04 3.05 -3.17
N HIS A 102 -12.92 3.40 -4.11
CA HIS A 102 -12.53 3.77 -5.48
C HIS A 102 -11.63 5.01 -5.52
N ALA A 103 -11.98 6.06 -4.76
CA ALA A 103 -11.20 7.30 -4.77
C ALA A 103 -9.81 7.06 -4.16
N ALA A 104 -9.73 6.26 -3.10
CA ALA A 104 -8.47 5.83 -2.50
C ALA A 104 -7.64 4.96 -3.45
N CYS A 105 -8.26 4.05 -4.21
CA CYS A 105 -7.56 3.19 -5.18
C CYS A 105 -6.87 4.02 -6.26
N ARG A 106 -7.60 4.93 -6.92
CA ARG A 106 -7.01 5.82 -7.93
C ARG A 106 -5.89 6.68 -7.34
N SER A 107 -6.14 7.32 -6.18
CA SER A 107 -5.13 8.17 -5.54
C SER A 107 -3.87 7.38 -5.17
N ALA A 108 -4.02 6.13 -4.71
CA ALA A 108 -2.89 5.26 -4.45
C ALA A 108 -2.10 4.94 -5.72
N LEU A 109 -2.76 4.59 -6.83
CA LEU A 109 -2.08 4.33 -8.11
C LEU A 109 -1.27 5.53 -8.57
N GLU A 110 -1.85 6.73 -8.49
CA GLU A 110 -1.18 7.99 -8.85
C GLU A 110 0.01 8.28 -7.95
N GLN A 111 -0.13 8.18 -6.63
CA GLN A 111 0.95 8.43 -5.67
C GLN A 111 2.08 7.41 -5.79
N LEU A 112 1.76 6.12 -5.96
CA LEU A 112 2.76 5.07 -6.15
C LEU A 112 3.57 5.28 -7.44
N SER A 113 3.04 6.01 -8.43
CA SER A 113 3.77 6.33 -9.66
C SER A 113 4.80 7.46 -9.50
N GLN A 114 4.88 8.07 -8.32
CA GLN A 114 5.74 9.21 -8.03
C GLN A 114 7.04 8.79 -7.34
N ARG A 115 8.01 9.72 -7.33
CA ARG A 115 9.29 9.59 -6.62
C ARG A 115 9.42 10.60 -5.49
N VAL A 116 10.10 10.20 -4.42
CA VAL A 116 10.40 10.96 -3.21
C VAL A 116 11.78 11.60 -3.36
N GLY A 117 11.91 12.59 -4.24
CA GLY A 117 13.17 13.31 -4.47
C GLY A 117 13.15 14.14 -5.75
N GLY A 118 13.50 15.42 -5.63
CA GLY A 118 13.76 16.28 -6.79
C GLY A 118 15.11 15.93 -7.43
N PRO A 119 15.29 16.14 -8.75
CA PRO A 119 16.55 15.84 -9.41
C PRO A 119 17.66 16.75 -8.88
N SER A 120 18.56 16.23 -8.03
CA SER A 120 19.90 16.80 -7.94
C SER A 120 20.68 16.32 -9.16
N TRP A 121 21.37 17.22 -9.85
CA TRP A 121 21.96 16.96 -11.18
C TRP A 121 23.05 15.87 -11.19
N ASN A 122 23.46 15.38 -10.01
CA ASN A 122 24.62 14.51 -9.83
C ASN A 122 24.29 13.20 -9.10
N GLU A 123 23.05 12.98 -8.65
CA GLU A 123 22.69 11.76 -7.91
C GLU A 123 22.13 10.69 -8.85
N THR A 124 22.72 9.49 -8.73
CA THR A 124 22.22 8.31 -9.42
C THR A 124 20.87 7.95 -8.82
N ARG A 125 19.82 8.03 -9.63
CA ARG A 125 18.47 7.68 -9.21
C ARG A 125 18.38 6.21 -8.82
N THR A 126 17.98 5.94 -7.59
CA THR A 126 17.92 4.58 -7.04
C THR A 126 16.49 4.03 -7.05
N ARG A 127 16.37 2.74 -6.69
CA ARG A 127 15.06 2.12 -6.42
C ARG A 127 14.37 2.69 -5.19
N ASP A 128 15.14 3.26 -4.26
CA ASP A 128 14.62 3.76 -2.98
C ASP A 128 13.99 5.15 -3.14
N ASP A 129 14.17 5.77 -4.32
CA ASP A 129 13.52 7.03 -4.67
C ASP A 129 12.02 6.88 -4.94
N TRP A 130 11.47 5.66 -5.09
CA TRP A 130 10.04 5.47 -5.35
C TRP A 130 9.21 5.66 -4.08
N VAL A 131 7.99 6.19 -4.21
CA VAL A 131 7.04 6.24 -3.09
C VAL A 131 6.75 4.82 -2.60
N CYS A 132 6.92 4.58 -1.29
CA CYS A 132 6.80 3.27 -0.65
C CYS A 132 7.73 2.23 -1.32
N PRO A 133 9.06 2.37 -1.19
CA PRO A 133 10.02 1.52 -1.91
C PRO A 133 10.00 0.06 -1.46
N ASN A 134 9.52 -0.20 -0.24
CA ASN A 134 9.41 -1.54 0.36
C ASN A 134 8.08 -2.24 0.07
N LEU A 135 7.23 -1.67 -0.80
CA LEU A 135 5.93 -2.24 -1.14
C LEU A 135 6.11 -3.55 -1.92
N LEU A 136 5.51 -4.63 -1.41
CA LEU A 136 5.55 -5.97 -1.98
C LEU A 136 4.16 -6.52 -2.34
N TYR A 137 3.12 -6.04 -1.68
CA TYR A 137 1.76 -6.55 -1.85
C TYR A 137 0.77 -5.42 -2.15
N ILE A 138 0.05 -5.54 -3.27
CA ILE A 138 -1.01 -4.61 -3.66
C ILE A 138 -2.29 -5.39 -3.96
N THR A 139 -3.42 -4.95 -3.41
CA THR A 139 -4.75 -5.45 -3.74
C THR A 139 -5.73 -4.28 -3.83
N LEU A 140 -6.27 -4.00 -5.00
CA LEU A 140 -7.19 -2.88 -5.23
C LEU A 140 -8.54 -3.39 -5.72
N HIS A 141 -9.64 -2.71 -5.40
CA HIS A 141 -10.94 -2.95 -6.04
C HIS A 141 -11.26 -1.79 -6.99
N ILE A 142 -11.47 -2.10 -8.28
CA ILE A 142 -11.82 -1.09 -9.28
C ILE A 142 -13.36 -0.97 -9.39
N PRO A 143 -13.90 0.25 -9.58
CA PRO A 143 -15.32 0.48 -9.82
C PRO A 143 -15.86 -0.22 -11.08
N GLU A 144 -17.15 -0.55 -11.05
CA GLU A 144 -17.87 -1.11 -12.20
C GLU A 144 -18.16 -0.06 -13.29
N ALA A 145 -18.36 1.20 -12.90
CA ALA A 145 -18.71 2.28 -13.83
C ALA A 145 -17.62 2.49 -14.88
N GLU A 146 -18.01 2.52 -16.15
CA GLU A 146 -17.09 2.50 -17.30
C GLU A 146 -16.13 3.71 -17.34
N GLU A 147 -16.65 4.92 -17.13
CA GLU A 147 -15.83 6.15 -17.11
C GLU A 147 -14.77 6.11 -16.00
N ASP A 148 -15.17 5.71 -14.80
CA ASP A 148 -14.25 5.57 -13.68
C ASP A 148 -13.25 4.43 -13.92
N ARG A 149 -13.69 3.32 -14.51
CA ARG A 149 -12.83 2.17 -14.86
C ARG A 149 -11.73 2.58 -15.82
N ALA A 150 -12.04 3.31 -16.89
CA ALA A 150 -11.06 3.79 -17.85
C ALA A 150 -9.96 4.64 -17.20
N LEU A 151 -10.34 5.54 -16.28
CA LEU A 151 -9.39 6.35 -15.52
C LEU A 151 -8.48 5.51 -14.61
N HIS A 152 -9.02 4.48 -13.94
CA HIS A 152 -8.23 3.57 -13.12
C HIS A 152 -7.26 2.74 -13.95
N VAL A 153 -7.69 2.24 -15.11
CA VAL A 153 -6.85 1.49 -16.05
C VAL A 153 -5.71 2.34 -16.59
N ALA A 154 -5.99 3.59 -16.96
CA ALA A 154 -4.96 4.53 -17.40
C ALA A 154 -3.94 4.82 -16.29
N ALA A 155 -4.41 5.05 -15.05
CA ALA A 155 -3.54 5.25 -13.89
C ALA A 155 -2.68 4.00 -13.59
N LEU A 156 -3.27 2.81 -13.70
CA LEU A 156 -2.57 1.53 -13.54
C LEU A 156 -1.45 1.35 -14.57
N LEU A 157 -1.74 1.51 -15.86
CA LEU A 157 -0.74 1.34 -16.91
C LEU A 157 0.39 2.37 -16.78
N SER A 158 0.04 3.62 -16.48
CA SER A 158 1.01 4.68 -16.18
C SER A 158 1.91 4.32 -15.00
N LEU A 159 1.34 3.79 -13.91
CA LEU A 159 2.08 3.30 -12.76
C LEU A 159 3.04 2.16 -13.16
N VAL A 160 2.54 1.12 -13.84
CA VAL A 160 3.34 -0.05 -14.23
C VAL A 160 4.52 0.38 -15.10
N GLN A 161 4.27 1.20 -16.12
CA GLN A 161 5.29 1.72 -17.01
C GLN A 161 6.31 2.59 -16.27
N ARG A 162 5.87 3.58 -15.49
CA ARG A 162 6.81 4.49 -14.82
C ARG A 162 7.66 3.78 -13.78
N ARG A 163 7.04 2.95 -12.95
CA ARG A 163 7.66 2.42 -11.72
C ARG A 163 8.48 1.16 -11.96
N TRP A 164 8.06 0.30 -12.87
CA TRP A 164 8.69 -1.02 -13.07
C TRP A 164 9.22 -1.25 -14.48
N SER A 165 8.89 -0.42 -15.48
CA SER A 165 9.56 -0.49 -16.78
C SER A 165 10.93 0.19 -16.73
N SER A 166 11.96 -0.54 -17.17
CA SER A 166 13.29 0.03 -17.39
C SER A 166 13.44 0.70 -18.76
N ALA A 167 12.47 0.53 -19.67
CA ALA A 167 12.65 0.82 -21.09
C ALA A 167 12.62 2.32 -21.44
N ASP A 168 11.85 3.13 -20.71
CA ASP A 168 11.46 4.45 -21.22
C ASP A 168 12.09 5.64 -20.47
N THR A 169 12.72 5.39 -19.32
CA THR A 169 13.10 6.50 -18.40
C THR A 169 14.59 6.54 -18.07
N GLY A 170 15.35 5.48 -18.37
CA GLY A 170 16.75 5.37 -17.94
C GLY A 170 16.91 5.32 -16.42
N LEU A 171 15.83 5.05 -15.68
CA LEU A 171 15.80 5.04 -14.23
C LEU A 171 15.76 3.60 -13.69
N ALA A 172 16.29 3.42 -12.47
CA ALA A 172 16.18 2.14 -11.78
C ALA A 172 14.69 1.80 -11.51
N PRO A 173 14.21 0.62 -11.94
CA PRO A 173 12.87 0.15 -11.61
C PRO A 173 12.75 -0.13 -10.10
N ALA A 174 11.53 -0.03 -9.57
CA ALA A 174 11.24 -0.40 -8.19
C ALA A 174 11.39 -1.92 -7.98
N THR A 175 11.45 -2.32 -6.72
CA THR A 175 11.41 -3.74 -6.31
C THR A 175 10.18 -4.44 -6.90
N GLN A 176 10.37 -5.64 -7.45
CA GLN A 176 9.28 -6.44 -7.99
C GLN A 176 8.31 -6.86 -6.87
N LEU A 177 7.03 -6.82 -7.19
CA LEU A 177 5.98 -7.18 -6.25
C LEU A 177 5.90 -8.70 -6.07
N ALA A 178 5.59 -9.13 -4.85
CA ALA A 178 5.23 -10.52 -4.57
C ALA A 178 3.76 -10.79 -4.95
N LYS A 179 2.90 -9.77 -4.86
CA LYS A 179 1.50 -9.85 -5.27
C LYS A 179 1.01 -8.49 -5.79
N PHE A 180 0.35 -8.50 -6.95
CA PHE A 180 -0.41 -7.36 -7.44
C PHE A 180 -1.73 -7.85 -8.02
N GLU A 181 -2.81 -7.63 -7.28
CA GLU A 181 -4.15 -8.09 -7.66
C GLU A 181 -5.11 -6.91 -7.78
N ILE A 182 -5.92 -6.92 -8.83
CA ILE A 182 -7.02 -5.98 -8.98
C ILE A 182 -8.32 -6.77 -9.06
N ILE A 183 -9.18 -6.53 -8.07
CA ILE A 183 -10.51 -7.13 -7.97
C ILE A 183 -11.48 -6.32 -8.83
N CYS A 184 -12.12 -6.99 -9.78
CA CYS A 184 -13.07 -6.40 -10.71
C CYS A 184 -14.27 -7.33 -10.92
N THR A 185 -15.32 -6.84 -11.57
CA THR A 185 -16.46 -7.71 -11.92
C THR A 185 -16.14 -8.61 -13.11
N PRO A 186 -16.77 -9.80 -13.20
CA PRO A 186 -16.56 -10.72 -14.32
C PRO A 186 -16.84 -10.10 -15.69
N SER A 187 -17.81 -9.18 -15.79
CA SER A 187 -18.13 -8.47 -17.03
C SER A 187 -16.96 -7.58 -17.49
N SER A 188 -16.29 -6.92 -16.55
CA SER A 188 -15.14 -6.06 -16.83
C SER A 188 -13.89 -6.87 -17.22
N TYR A 189 -13.75 -8.10 -16.71
CA TYR A 189 -12.54 -8.91 -16.90
C TYR A 189 -12.18 -9.12 -18.38
N THR A 190 -13.16 -9.45 -19.22
CA THR A 190 -12.94 -9.73 -20.65
C THR A 190 -12.29 -8.54 -21.37
N GLU A 191 -12.71 -7.33 -21.02
CA GLU A 191 -12.18 -6.07 -21.59
C GLU A 191 -10.78 -5.75 -21.06
N LEU A 192 -10.44 -6.25 -19.88
CA LEU A 192 -9.19 -5.99 -19.18
C LEU A 192 -8.10 -7.04 -19.47
N LEU A 193 -8.40 -8.12 -20.21
CA LEU A 193 -7.42 -9.16 -20.55
C LEU A 193 -6.18 -8.61 -21.28
N ALA A 194 -6.37 -7.68 -22.21
CA ALA A 194 -5.25 -7.04 -22.91
C ALA A 194 -4.39 -6.20 -21.97
N VAL A 195 -5.03 -5.50 -21.02
CA VAL A 195 -4.36 -4.73 -19.97
C VAL A 195 -3.59 -5.66 -19.04
N GLU A 196 -4.16 -6.81 -18.69
CA GLU A 196 -3.50 -7.83 -17.87
C GLU A 196 -2.23 -8.34 -18.53
N ALA A 197 -2.31 -8.69 -19.82
CA ALA A 197 -1.18 -9.20 -20.58
C ALA A 197 -0.03 -8.18 -20.64
N GLU A 198 -0.35 -6.91 -20.91
CA GLU A 198 0.65 -5.84 -20.94
C GLU A 198 1.28 -5.60 -19.56
N ALA A 199 0.47 -5.54 -18.51
CA ALA A 199 0.98 -5.37 -17.15
C ALA A 199 1.84 -6.56 -16.70
N ARG A 200 1.43 -7.79 -17.01
CA ARG A 200 2.17 -9.03 -16.70
C ARG A 200 3.54 -9.10 -17.36
N ARG A 201 3.71 -8.47 -18.52
CA ARG A 201 5.01 -8.37 -19.20
C ARG A 201 6.05 -7.62 -18.36
N ILE A 202 5.61 -6.68 -17.53
CA ILE A 202 6.47 -5.84 -16.68
C ILE A 202 6.48 -6.32 -15.22
N ILE A 203 5.32 -6.78 -14.72
CA ILE A 203 5.12 -7.27 -13.35
C ILE A 203 4.48 -8.67 -13.43
N PRO A 204 5.28 -9.75 -13.45
CA PRO A 204 4.78 -11.10 -13.70
C PRO A 204 3.69 -11.59 -12.74
N CYS A 205 3.67 -11.10 -11.50
CA CYS A 205 2.66 -11.47 -10.51
C CYS A 205 1.32 -10.73 -10.67
N PHE A 206 1.21 -9.78 -11.60
CA PHE A 206 -0.01 -9.01 -11.83
C PHE A 206 -1.17 -9.91 -12.26
N LYS A 207 -2.38 -9.65 -11.78
CA LYS A 207 -3.61 -10.28 -12.27
C LYS A 207 -4.85 -9.44 -11.97
N PHE A 208 -5.85 -9.56 -12.83
CA PHE A 208 -7.23 -9.23 -12.45
C PHE A 208 -7.91 -10.46 -11.84
N SER A 209 -8.83 -10.25 -10.91
CA SER A 209 -9.58 -11.28 -10.19
C SER A 209 -11.05 -10.91 -10.04
#